data_AF-A0A8D8PIA5-F1
#
_entry.id   AF-A0A8D8PIA5-F1
#
_cell.length_a   1.000
_cell.length_b   1.000
_cell.length_c   1.000
_cell.angle_alpha   90.00
_cell.angle_beta   90.00
_cell.angle_gamma   90.00
#
_symmetry.space_group_name_H-M   'P 1'
#
loop_
_entity.id
_entity.type
_entity.pdbx_description
1 polymer ?
#
loop_
_entity_poly.entity_id
_entity_poly.type
_entity_poly.pdbx_seq_one_letter_code
_entity_poly.pdbx_strand_id
1 'polypeptide(L)'
;RKVGSSVTHLKIGDRVAIEPAAGCRTCDLCKVGKYNICLDGKHCTTQKHDGNCSNYYAQYADCCFKMPDHMTMEEGALLEPLAVGVYAGRRADIRLGNKVIIFGAGPIGLVCLI
;
A
#
# COMPACT_ATOMS: atom_id res chain seq x y z
N ARG A 1 3.79 -4.19 20.34
CA ARG A 1 3.25 -2.83 20.58
C ARG A 1 4.40 -1.87 20.90
N LYS A 2 5.24 -1.56 19.91
CA LYS A 2 6.45 -0.75 20.07
C LYS A 2 6.55 0.15 18.84
N VAL A 3 7.14 1.31 19.01
CA VAL A 3 7.47 2.24 17.93
C VAL A 3 8.99 2.48 17.98
N GLY A 4 9.63 2.63 16.82
CA GLY A 4 11.06 2.91 16.75
C GLY A 4 11.39 4.27 17.37
N SER A 5 12.58 4.44 17.94
CA SER A 5 12.98 5.67 18.65
C SER A 5 12.96 6.92 17.77
N SER A 6 13.14 6.76 16.45
CA SER A 6 13.17 7.86 15.48
C SER A 6 11.82 8.11 14.79
N VAL A 7 10.77 7.38 15.16
CA VAL A 7 9.43 7.56 14.57
C VAL A 7 8.68 8.63 15.34
N THR A 8 8.20 9.64 14.63
CA THR A 8 7.57 10.83 15.23
C THR A 8 6.09 10.99 14.87
N HIS A 9 5.63 10.36 13.79
CA HIS A 9 4.26 10.52 13.26
C HIS A 9 3.27 9.43 13.69
N LEU A 10 3.76 8.36 14.33
CA LEU A 10 2.95 7.25 14.85
C LEU A 10 3.27 7.01 16.32
N LYS A 11 2.26 6.56 17.07
CA LYS A 11 2.41 6.16 18.48
C LYS A 11 1.71 4.83 18.76
N ILE A 12 2.05 4.22 19.90
CA ILE A 12 1.41 2.99 20.36
C ILE A 12 -0.10 3.22 20.48
N GLY A 13 -0.88 2.31 19.89
CA GLY A 13 -2.34 2.36 19.89
C GLY A 13 -2.94 2.96 18.61
N ASP A 14 -2.16 3.63 17.76
CA ASP A 14 -2.65 4.04 16.45
C ASP A 14 -3.00 2.80 15.61
N ARG A 15 -4.18 2.83 14.97
CA ARG A 15 -4.58 1.86 13.95
C ARG A 15 -3.98 2.29 12.61
N VAL A 16 -3.36 1.35 11.90
CA VAL A 16 -2.63 1.64 10.67
C VAL A 16 -2.99 0.65 9.57
N ALA A 17 -3.08 1.16 8.35
CA ALA A 17 -2.99 0.36 7.14
C ALA A 17 -1.53 0.27 6.70
N ILE A 18 -1.14 -0.88 6.17
CA ILE A 18 0.26 -1.16 5.81
C ILE A 18 0.38 -1.18 4.28
N GLU A 19 1.25 -0.35 3.74
CA GLU A 19 1.78 -0.55 2.39
C GLU A 19 2.83 -1.67 2.45
N PRO A 20 2.64 -2.78 1.71
CA PRO A 20 3.54 -3.92 1.79
C PRO A 20 4.87 -3.67 1.06
N ALA A 21 4.93 -2.66 0.19
CA ALA A 21 6.08 -2.33 -0.64
C ALA A 21 6.87 -1.15 -0.06
N ALA A 22 8.14 -1.38 0.25
CA ALA A 22 9.08 -0.34 0.65
C ALA A 22 10.25 -0.29 -0.33
N GLY A 23 10.40 0.81 -1.08
CA GLY A 23 11.58 1.01 -1.93
C GLY A 23 12.87 1.20 -1.13
N CYS A 24 14.04 1.09 -1.79
CA CYS A 24 15.33 1.29 -1.12
C CYS A 24 15.63 2.76 -0.76
N ARG A 25 14.85 3.71 -1.30
CA ARG A 25 14.92 5.17 -1.08
C ARG A 25 16.17 5.86 -1.65
N THR A 26 17.12 5.12 -2.20
CA THR A 26 18.41 5.67 -2.68
C THR A 26 18.64 5.52 -4.19
N CYS A 27 17.96 4.59 -4.87
CA CYS A 27 18.09 4.39 -6.31
C CYS A 27 17.31 5.44 -7.13
N ASP A 28 17.62 5.53 -8.42
CA ASP A 28 17.01 6.51 -9.32
C ASP A 28 15.50 6.32 -9.45
N LEU A 29 15.02 5.06 -9.47
CA LEU A 29 13.59 4.75 -9.49
C LEU A 29 12.87 5.33 -8.27
N CYS A 30 13.45 5.19 -7.07
CA CYS A 30 12.86 5.77 -5.87
C CYS A 30 12.89 7.30 -5.92
N LYS A 31 13.99 7.91 -6.38
CA LYS A 31 14.14 9.37 -6.47
C LYS A 31 13.18 10.01 -7.47
N VAL A 32 12.80 9.31 -8.54
CA VAL A 32 11.77 9.77 -9.50
C VAL A 32 10.35 9.33 -9.12
N GLY A 33 10.13 8.83 -7.91
CA GLY A 33 8.81 8.45 -7.38
C GLY A 33 8.28 7.10 -7.86
N LYS A 34 9.08 6.30 -8.57
CA LYS A 34 8.74 4.94 -9.05
C LYS A 34 9.29 3.86 -8.14
N TYR A 35 9.14 4.04 -6.82
CA TYR A 35 9.67 3.10 -5.84
C TYR A 35 8.99 1.71 -5.91
N ASN A 36 7.78 1.63 -6.46
CA ASN A 36 7.02 0.39 -6.65
C ASN A 36 7.70 -0.63 -7.58
N ILE A 37 8.64 -0.18 -8.40
CA ILE A 37 9.46 -1.04 -9.28
C ILE A 37 10.94 -1.05 -8.88
N CYS A 38 11.24 -0.65 -7.64
CA CYS A 38 12.59 -0.71 -7.08
C CYS A 38 13.08 -2.17 -7.00
N LEU A 39 14.26 -2.45 -7.58
CA LEU A 39 14.85 -3.79 -7.61
C LEU A 39 15.40 -4.24 -6.24
N ASP A 40 15.77 -3.28 -5.40
CA ASP A 40 16.29 -3.50 -4.04
C ASP A 40 15.26 -3.18 -2.96
N GLY A 41 13.99 -3.05 -3.35
CA GLY A 41 12.88 -2.83 -2.43
C GLY A 41 12.55 -4.09 -1.62
N LYS A 42 11.87 -3.89 -0.49
CA LYS A 42 11.23 -4.96 0.27
C LYS A 42 9.75 -5.02 -0.07
N HIS A 43 9.24 -6.23 -0.24
CA HIS A 43 7.83 -6.44 -0.48
C HIS A 43 7.37 -7.65 0.33
N CYS A 44 6.30 -7.50 1.11
CA CYS A 44 5.74 -8.59 1.89
C CYS A 44 5.44 -9.79 0.99
N THR A 45 5.61 -11.00 1.53
CA THR A 45 5.23 -12.25 0.84
C THR A 45 6.00 -12.44 -0.47
N THR A 46 7.33 -12.25 -0.43
CA THR A 46 8.23 -12.58 -1.54
C THR A 46 9.21 -13.66 -1.13
N GLN A 47 9.93 -14.27 -2.09
CA GLN A 47 10.96 -15.27 -1.79
C GLN A 47 12.03 -14.78 -0.79
N LYS A 48 12.24 -13.46 -0.71
CA LYS A 48 13.26 -12.83 0.14
C LYS A 48 12.70 -12.23 1.44
N HIS A 49 11.38 -12.11 1.59
CA HIS A 49 10.77 -11.39 2.70
C HIS A 49 9.47 -12.03 3.15
N ASP A 50 9.35 -12.22 4.45
CA ASP A 50 8.14 -12.76 5.07
C ASP A 50 6.91 -11.89 4.83
N GLY A 51 5.75 -12.54 4.79
CA GLY A 51 4.46 -11.87 4.83
C GLY A 51 4.07 -11.42 6.24
N ASN A 52 2.93 -10.74 6.33
CA ASN A 52 2.37 -10.22 7.58
C ASN A 52 1.14 -11.03 8.05
N CYS A 53 0.91 -12.24 7.52
CA CYS A 53 -0.09 -13.17 8.03
C CYS A 53 0.42 -13.82 9.33
N SER A 54 0.52 -12.99 10.38
CA SER A 54 1.06 -13.33 11.68
C SER A 54 0.45 -12.43 12.76
N ASN A 55 0.60 -12.83 14.03
CA ASN A 55 0.10 -12.01 15.15
C ASN A 55 0.88 -10.70 15.32
N TYR A 56 2.13 -10.64 14.83
CA TYR A 56 3.01 -9.49 14.95
C TYR A 56 3.90 -9.36 13.72
N TYR A 57 3.97 -8.14 13.19
CA TYR A 57 4.79 -7.80 12.04
C TYR A 57 5.44 -6.43 12.26
N ALA A 58 6.71 -6.30 11.87
CA ALA A 58 7.42 -5.03 11.91
C ALA A 58 7.54 -4.48 10.49
N GLN A 59 7.13 -3.23 10.31
CA GLN A 59 7.22 -2.52 9.03
C GLN A 59 7.88 -1.16 9.22
N TYR A 60 8.48 -0.62 8.15
CA TYR A 60 8.94 0.76 8.11
C TYR A 60 7.78 1.72 8.38
N ALA A 61 8.00 2.70 9.27
CA ALA A 61 6.93 3.56 9.74
C ALA A 61 6.35 4.48 8.65
N ASP A 62 7.13 4.79 7.61
CA ASP A 62 6.68 5.54 6.43
C ASP A 62 5.82 4.71 5.47
N CYS A 63 5.75 3.39 5.65
CA CYS A 63 4.80 2.49 4.97
C CYS A 63 3.57 2.16 5.85
N CYS A 64 3.43 2.82 7.00
CA CYS A 64 2.31 2.63 7.93
C CYS A 64 1.47 3.90 7.98
N PHE A 65 0.24 3.83 7.46
CA PHE A 65 -0.65 4.96 7.33
C PHE A 65 -1.71 4.92 8.42
N LYS A 66 -1.74 5.94 9.27
CA LYS A 66 -2.75 6.04 10.34
C LYS A 66 -4.15 6.10 9.73
N MET A 67 -5.02 5.22 10.20
CA MET A 67 -6.40 5.15 9.76
C MET A 67 -7.28 6.14 10.55
N PRO A 68 -8.30 6.74 9.91
CA PRO A 68 -9.34 7.49 10.61
C PRO A 68 -10.12 6.63 11.61
N ASP A 69 -10.75 7.29 12.60
CA ASP A 69 -11.47 6.59 13.68
C ASP A 69 -12.72 5.83 13.19
N HIS A 70 -13.33 6.27 12.10
CA HIS A 70 -14.50 5.62 11.49
C HIS A 70 -14.15 4.42 10.60
N MET A 71 -12.87 4.22 10.24
CA MET A 71 -12.45 3.13 9.36
C MET A 71 -12.13 1.87 10.18
N THR A 72 -12.69 0.75 9.76
CA THR A 72 -12.47 -0.58 10.34
C THR A 72 -11.13 -1.18 9.92
N MET A 73 -10.61 -2.14 10.68
CA MET A 73 -9.36 -2.84 10.32
C MET A 73 -9.48 -3.61 9.00
N GLU A 74 -10.68 -4.11 8.69
CA GLU A 74 -10.96 -4.82 7.42
C GLU A 74 -10.90 -3.86 6.23
N GLU A 75 -11.50 -2.67 6.33
CA GLU A 75 -11.36 -1.62 5.31
C GLU A 75 -9.90 -1.19 5.15
N GLY A 76 -9.16 -1.06 6.26
CA GLY A 76 -7.73 -0.78 6.23
C GLY A 76 -6.93 -1.85 5.49
N ALA A 77 -7.30 -3.13 5.61
CA ALA A 77 -6.68 -4.23 4.87
C ALA A 77 -7.03 -4.17 3.37
N LEU A 78 -8.25 -3.74 3.01
CA LEU A 78 -8.70 -3.56 1.62
C LEU A 78 -8.05 -2.37 0.90
N LEU A 79 -7.32 -1.49 1.61
CA LEU A 79 -6.60 -0.39 0.97
C LEU A 79 -5.49 -0.88 0.03
N GLU A 80 -4.90 -2.06 0.29
CA GLU A 80 -3.87 -2.63 -0.58
C GLU A 80 -4.42 -2.96 -1.99
N PRO A 81 -5.49 -3.77 -2.15
CA PRO A 81 -6.05 -4.01 -3.48
C PRO A 81 -6.69 -2.74 -4.07
N LEU A 82 -7.29 -1.87 -3.25
CA LEU A 82 -7.82 -0.60 -3.73
C LEU A 82 -6.73 0.30 -4.34
N ALA A 83 -5.54 0.34 -3.74
CA ALA A 83 -4.41 1.11 -4.27
C ALA A 83 -4.00 0.64 -5.67
N VAL A 84 -4.15 -0.65 -5.99
CA VAL A 84 -3.95 -1.18 -7.35
C VAL A 84 -4.94 -0.55 -8.33
N GLY A 85 -6.22 -0.50 -7.98
CA GLY A 85 -7.27 0.13 -8.79
C GLY A 85 -7.02 1.63 -9.02
N VAL A 86 -6.70 2.36 -7.95
CA VAL A 86 -6.34 3.79 -8.01
C VAL A 86 -5.12 4.01 -8.91
N TYR A 87 -4.09 3.18 -8.77
CA TYR A 87 -2.88 3.28 -9.60
C TYR A 87 -3.19 2.99 -11.09
N ALA A 88 -4.00 1.96 -11.38
CA ALA A 88 -4.44 1.64 -12.73
C ALA A 88 -5.21 2.80 -13.37
N GLY A 89 -6.18 3.38 -12.66
CA GLY A 89 -6.95 4.52 -13.13
C GLY A 89 -6.09 5.77 -13.37
N ARG A 90 -5.12 6.04 -12.49
CA ARG A 90 -4.14 7.13 -12.69
C ARG A 90 -3.25 6.90 -13.91
N ARG A 91 -2.77 5.67 -14.12
CA ARG A 91 -1.94 5.32 -15.28
C ARG A 91 -2.69 5.37 -16.61
N ALA A 92 -3.97 5.01 -16.59
CA ALA A 92 -4.86 5.09 -17.75
C ALA A 92 -5.37 6.53 -17.99
N ASP A 93 -4.99 7.50 -17.15
CA ASP A 93 -5.42 8.89 -17.21
C ASP A 93 -6.95 9.02 -17.28
N ILE A 94 -7.68 8.23 -16.48
CA ILE A 94 -9.15 8.28 -16.47
C ILE A 94 -9.61 9.65 -15.96
N ARG A 95 -10.49 10.28 -16.74
CA ARG A 95 -11.11 11.58 -16.47
C ARG A 95 -12.63 11.50 -16.62
N LEU A 96 -13.29 12.53 -16.14
CA LEU A 96 -14.73 12.71 -16.31
C LEU A 96 -15.12 12.60 -17.79
N GLY A 97 -16.17 11.83 -18.08
CA GLY A 97 -16.68 11.63 -19.44
C GLY A 97 -16.01 10.50 -20.22
N ASN A 98 -14.96 9.86 -19.69
CA ASN A 98 -14.41 8.66 -20.31
C ASN A 98 -15.39 7.48 -20.22
N LYS A 99 -15.40 6.65 -21.26
CA LYS A 99 -16.04 5.33 -21.26
C LYS A 99 -14.95 4.29 -21.04
N VAL A 100 -15.08 3.49 -20.01
CA VAL A 100 -14.07 2.50 -19.59
C VAL A 100 -14.65 1.10 -19.70
N ILE A 101 -13.86 0.16 -20.20
CA ILE A 101 -14.17 -1.27 -20.18
C ILE A 101 -13.21 -1.98 -19.24
N ILE A 102 -13.76 -2.78 -18.34
CA ILE A 102 -13.00 -3.59 -17.39
C ILE A 102 -13.17 -5.05 -17.79
N PHE A 103 -12.06 -5.72 -18.07
CA PHE A 103 -12.06 -7.14 -18.42
C PHE A 103 -11.92 -7.98 -17.14
N GLY A 104 -13.06 -8.51 -16.66
CA GLY A 104 -13.13 -9.39 -15.50
C GLY A 104 -13.75 -8.73 -14.26
N ALA A 105 -14.48 -9.53 -13.47
CA ALA A 105 -15.21 -9.09 -12.27
C ALA A 105 -14.67 -9.72 -10.98
N GLY A 106 -13.40 -10.11 -10.97
CA GLY A 106 -12.69 -10.51 -9.75
C GLY A 106 -12.39 -9.29 -8.85
N PRO A 107 -11.76 -9.49 -7.68
CA PRO A 107 -11.53 -8.41 -6.71
C PRO A 107 -10.79 -7.21 -7.31
N ILE A 108 -9.78 -7.43 -8.16
CA ILE A 108 -9.07 -6.35 -8.87
C ILE A 108 -9.97 -5.61 -9.86
N GLY A 109 -10.84 -6.32 -10.57
CA GLY A 109 -11.80 -5.69 -11.48
C GLY A 109 -12.81 -4.81 -10.72
N LEU A 110 -13.25 -5.27 -9.55
CA LEU A 110 -14.19 -4.55 -8.69
C LEU A 110 -13.55 -3.29 -8.08
N VAL A 111 -12.30 -3.34 -7.62
CA VAL A 111 -11.62 -2.12 -7.12
C VAL A 111 -11.22 -1.15 -8.23
N CYS A 112 -11.14 -1.59 -9.49
CA CYS A 112 -11.00 -0.70 -10.64
C CYS A 112 -12.33 -0.06 -11.08
N LEU A 113 -13.46 -0.63 -10.67
CA LEU A 113 -14.80 -0.14 -11.02
C LEU A 113 -15.23 1.03 -10.13
N ILE A 114 -14.83 1.01 -8.86
CA ILE A 114 -15.12 2.04 -7.85
C ILE A 114 -14.16 3.23 -7.95
#